data_AF-A0A8K0JW26-F1
#
_entry.id   AF-A0A8K0JW26-F1
#
_cell.length_a   1.000
_cell.length_b   1.000
_cell.length_c   1.000
_cell.angle_alpha   90.00
_cell.angle_beta   90.00
_cell.angle_gamma   90.00
#
_symmetry.space_group_name_H-M   'P 1'
#
loop_
_entity.id
_entity.type
_entity.pdbx_description
1 polymer ?
#
loop_
_entity_poly.entity_id
_entity_poly.type
_entity_poly.pdbx_seq_one_letter_code
_entity_poly.pdbx_strand_id
1 'polypeptide(L)'
;MTISILIQGNCREDCPYYSGQAFVRAHRCYQGLFCAQQPGCNGRLFDCRFVDADSNVCLSTNTTERKYDWIEYKNGKTLGKKKPCSRNPTAVNSWWRFLYHCSYCFCICDEQGPKSDRYFSLHSAIARGVDKDHPNSNRVVTGLRFVKVNRIIHLQIQDGVALPGGAINVSTLEWVPIQPFKPSDPGIIRGVDFHMMTWEERSIDLDTLSGPEGNVLTGVRLRLLGPHLNLEILSTPFNITSGQLGSLNSSEWIGNDNTPAAVQKPRTEVVLIKPEVPTKCHRKSTIDSNKDQFIKFTHSDIDSDAAQTTVPYIDSQSVELNPPTLLIGAGVYHKGSINCGGFVAPKVVTYDFSQHLSP
;
A
#
# COMPACT_ATOMS: atom_id res chain seq x y z
N MET A 1 -4.78 12.61 9.44
CA MET A 1 -5.47 12.82 10.74
C MET A 1 -5.75 14.31 10.95
N THR A 2 -6.83 14.69 11.65
CA THR A 2 -7.20 16.09 11.94
C THR A 2 -7.91 16.25 13.28
N ILE A 3 -7.71 17.40 13.93
CA ILE A 3 -8.51 17.84 15.08
C ILE A 3 -9.50 18.87 14.52
N SER A 4 -10.74 18.47 14.30
CA SER A 4 -11.70 19.32 13.62
C SER A 4 -12.87 19.67 14.52
N ILE A 5 -13.27 20.94 14.49
CA ILE A 5 -14.64 21.36 14.85
C ILE A 5 -15.51 21.02 13.67
N LEU A 6 -16.65 20.44 13.97
CA LEU A 6 -17.42 19.65 13.05
C LEU A 6 -18.24 20.49 12.07
N ILE A 7 -18.62 19.74 11.03
CA ILE A 7 -19.31 20.07 9.81
C ILE A 7 -20.52 20.99 10.09
N GLN A 8 -20.68 22.02 9.25
CA GLN A 8 -21.72 23.05 9.33
C GLN A 8 -21.61 24.04 10.52
N GLY A 9 -20.52 24.00 11.29
CA GLY A 9 -20.26 24.99 12.32
C GLY A 9 -21.21 24.86 13.52
N ASN A 10 -21.71 23.66 13.82
CA ASN A 10 -22.43 23.33 15.06
C ASN A 10 -21.84 22.07 15.71
N CYS A 11 -22.04 21.92 17.03
CA CYS A 11 -21.50 20.84 17.86
C CYS A 11 -22.64 20.03 18.53
N ARG A 12 -23.76 19.86 17.80
CA ARG A 12 -24.98 19.28 18.38
C ARG A 12 -24.89 17.78 18.59
N GLU A 13 -24.04 17.11 17.82
CA GLU A 13 -23.88 15.66 17.82
C GLU A 13 -22.55 15.27 18.46
N ASP A 14 -22.41 13.99 18.80
CA ASP A 14 -21.17 13.44 19.32
C ASP A 14 -20.14 13.19 18.20
N CYS A 15 -18.87 12.96 18.57
CA CYS A 15 -17.82 12.77 17.57
C CYS A 15 -18.07 11.61 16.58
N PRO A 16 -18.55 10.42 17.01
CA PRO A 16 -18.86 9.31 16.11
C PRO A 16 -19.81 9.66 14.97
N TYR A 17 -20.83 10.50 15.21
CA TYR A 17 -21.79 10.95 14.19
C TYR A 17 -21.14 11.49 12.90
N TYR A 18 -19.95 12.08 13.02
CA TYR A 18 -19.26 12.72 11.91
C TYR A 18 -18.35 11.79 11.10
N SER A 19 -18.22 10.52 11.52
CA SER A 19 -17.54 9.50 10.71
C SER A 19 -18.33 9.21 9.43
N GLY A 20 -17.63 9.12 8.30
CA GLY A 20 -18.23 8.91 6.97
C GLY A 20 -18.69 10.19 6.26
N GLN A 21 -18.76 11.32 6.97
CA GLN A 21 -19.16 12.60 6.38
C GLN A 21 -18.06 13.22 5.53
N ALA A 22 -18.45 13.82 4.41
CA ALA A 22 -17.55 14.53 3.51
C ALA A 22 -17.43 16.01 3.90
N PHE A 23 -16.21 16.56 3.78
CA PHE A 23 -15.88 17.99 3.83
C PHE A 23 -15.84 18.67 5.21
N VAL A 24 -14.63 18.77 5.79
CA VAL A 24 -14.32 19.81 6.79
C VAL A 24 -13.63 20.98 6.10
N ARG A 25 -14.39 21.90 5.50
CA ARG A 25 -13.79 23.16 5.04
C ARG A 25 -13.33 23.97 6.26
N ALA A 26 -12.05 24.35 6.29
CA ALA A 26 -11.46 25.23 7.32
C ALA A 26 -12.23 26.56 7.49
N HIS A 27 -12.98 26.99 6.48
CA HIS A 27 -13.74 28.25 6.47
C HIS A 27 -15.05 28.18 7.29
N ARG A 28 -15.33 27.06 7.97
CA ARG A 28 -16.48 26.88 8.87
C ARG A 28 -16.07 26.75 10.34
N CYS A 29 -14.81 27.04 10.67
CA CYS A 29 -14.34 27.08 12.05
C CYS A 29 -15.08 28.17 12.84
N TYR A 30 -15.67 27.77 13.97
CA TYR A 30 -16.32 28.71 14.87
C TYR A 30 -15.28 29.74 15.34
N GLN A 31 -15.54 31.02 15.03
CA GLN A 31 -14.77 32.18 15.50
C GLN A 31 -13.24 32.10 15.31
N GLY A 32 -12.73 31.39 14.30
CA GLY A 32 -11.28 31.30 14.08
C GLY A 32 -10.51 30.60 15.22
N LEU A 33 -11.20 29.75 16.00
CA LEU A 33 -10.59 28.90 17.03
C LEU A 33 -9.57 27.92 16.42
N PHE A 34 -8.99 27.03 17.24
CA PHE A 34 -7.84 26.20 16.88
C PHE A 34 -7.96 25.46 15.53
N CYS A 35 -9.16 25.05 15.11
CA CYS A 35 -9.31 24.39 13.81
C CYS A 35 -8.96 25.29 12.61
N ALA A 36 -9.01 26.62 12.75
CA ALA A 36 -8.57 27.57 11.73
C ALA A 36 -7.05 27.78 11.72
N GLN A 37 -6.36 27.37 12.79
CA GLN A 37 -4.92 27.55 12.99
C GLN A 37 -4.08 26.35 12.50
N GLN A 38 -4.75 25.29 12.05
CA GLN A 38 -4.14 24.07 11.52
C GLN A 38 -4.60 23.84 10.08
N PRO A 39 -3.82 23.10 9.26
CA PRO A 39 -4.30 22.65 7.95
C PRO A 39 -5.62 21.90 8.07
N GLY A 40 -6.62 22.25 7.26
CA GLY A 40 -7.91 21.53 7.25
C GLY A 40 -7.79 20.11 6.70
N CYS A 41 -8.91 19.38 6.73
CA CYS A 41 -9.07 18.12 6.01
C CYS A 41 -10.02 18.34 4.83
N ASN A 42 -9.51 18.30 3.60
CA ASN A 42 -10.34 18.45 2.40
C ASN A 42 -10.95 17.12 1.92
N GLY A 43 -10.75 16.05 2.70
CA GLY A 43 -11.24 14.70 2.44
C GLY A 43 -12.51 14.31 3.22
N ARG A 44 -12.76 13.00 3.26
CA ARG A 44 -13.78 12.39 4.13
C ARG A 44 -13.17 12.07 5.50
N LEU A 45 -13.98 12.20 6.54
CA LEU A 45 -13.58 11.85 7.89
C LEU A 45 -13.99 10.41 8.22
N PHE A 46 -13.13 9.72 8.96
CA PHE A 46 -13.36 8.37 9.46
C PHE A 46 -12.90 8.25 10.91
N ASP A 47 -13.43 7.27 11.63
CA ASP A 47 -13.07 6.92 13.01
C ASP A 47 -12.98 8.12 13.96
N CYS A 48 -13.96 9.02 13.86
CA CYS A 48 -14.06 10.20 14.69
C CYS A 48 -14.40 9.82 16.13
N ARG A 49 -13.63 10.34 17.09
CA ARG A 49 -13.80 10.05 18.52
C ARG A 49 -13.59 11.29 19.38
N PHE A 50 -14.32 11.34 20.48
CA PHE A 50 -14.05 12.25 21.58
C PHE A 50 -12.94 11.66 22.45
N VAL A 51 -12.01 12.50 22.91
CA VAL A 51 -10.90 12.06 23.78
C VAL A 51 -10.93 12.83 25.10
N ASP A 52 -10.95 14.16 25.03
CA ASP A 52 -11.17 15.06 26.15
C ASP A 52 -11.64 16.43 25.62
N ALA A 53 -12.20 17.25 26.51
CA ALA A 53 -12.67 18.59 26.22
C ALA A 53 -11.51 19.53 25.88
N ASP A 54 -10.41 19.39 26.62
CA ASP A 54 -9.29 20.33 26.57
C ASP A 54 -7.97 19.60 26.27
N SER A 55 -7.11 20.26 25.49
CA SER A 55 -5.79 19.74 25.14
C SER A 55 -4.75 20.83 24.91
N ASN A 56 -3.48 20.47 25.01
CA ASN A 56 -2.35 21.20 24.48
C ASN A 56 -1.85 20.49 23.23
N VAL A 57 -1.76 21.22 22.13
CA VAL A 57 -1.37 20.65 20.83
C VAL A 57 -0.02 21.20 20.41
N CYS A 58 0.91 20.28 20.13
CA CYS A 58 2.19 20.61 19.54
C CYS A 58 2.15 20.37 18.03
N LEU A 59 2.03 21.45 17.25
CA LEU A 59 2.09 21.38 15.79
C LEU A 59 3.50 21.04 15.31
N SER A 60 3.59 20.14 14.33
CA SER A 60 4.89 19.76 13.76
C SER A 60 5.51 20.88 12.95
N THR A 61 6.83 21.00 13.00
CA THR A 61 7.60 21.88 12.10
C THR A 61 7.75 21.26 10.71
N ASN A 62 7.74 19.93 10.61
CA ASN A 62 7.75 19.17 9.35
C ASN A 62 6.31 19.07 8.80
N THR A 63 5.80 20.19 8.30
CA THR A 63 4.41 20.31 7.82
C THR A 63 4.14 19.55 6.51
N THR A 64 5.17 19.01 5.86
CA THR A 64 5.06 18.18 4.65
C THR A 64 4.66 16.75 4.98
N GLU A 65 5.17 16.20 6.08
CA GLU A 65 4.94 14.80 6.46
C GLU A 65 4.03 14.65 7.68
N ARG A 66 4.02 15.63 8.58
CA ARG A 66 3.34 15.53 9.88
C ARG A 66 2.56 16.79 10.20
N LYS A 67 1.46 16.62 10.91
CA LYS A 67 0.61 17.71 11.39
C LYS A 67 0.90 18.02 12.87
N TYR A 68 1.13 16.98 13.67
CA TYR A 68 1.39 17.08 15.10
C TYR A 68 2.67 16.33 15.47
N ASP A 69 3.41 16.89 16.41
CA ASP A 69 4.45 16.13 17.11
C ASP A 69 3.83 15.33 18.26
N TRP A 70 2.91 15.95 19.01
CA TRP A 70 2.08 15.30 20.04
C TRP A 70 0.83 16.12 20.37
N ILE A 71 -0.14 15.48 21.00
CA ILE A 71 -1.36 16.08 21.54
C ILE A 71 -1.50 15.59 22.98
N GLU A 72 -1.58 16.50 23.95
CA GLU A 72 -1.77 16.15 25.36
C GLU A 72 -3.12 16.65 25.85
N TYR A 73 -3.96 15.74 26.33
CA TYR A 73 -5.29 16.04 26.86
C TYR A 73 -5.25 16.26 28.37
N LYS A 74 -6.20 17.02 28.92
CA LYS A 74 -6.25 17.32 30.37
C LYS A 74 -6.44 16.10 31.26
N ASN A 75 -7.10 15.04 30.79
CA ASN A 75 -7.16 13.75 31.50
C ASN A 75 -5.82 12.99 31.58
N GLY A 76 -4.72 13.56 31.08
CA GLY A 76 -3.39 12.95 31.10
C GLY A 76 -3.10 12.06 29.90
N LYS A 77 -4.08 11.82 29.02
CA LYS A 77 -3.83 11.05 27.78
C LYS A 77 -2.97 11.86 26.82
N THR A 78 -1.91 11.24 26.29
CA THR A 78 -1.08 11.83 25.24
C THR A 78 -1.13 10.98 23.98
N LEU A 79 -1.26 11.63 22.83
CA LEU A 79 -1.12 11.02 21.51
C LEU A 79 0.21 11.48 20.88
N GLY A 80 0.95 10.54 20.31
CA GLY A 80 2.32 10.79 19.87
C GLY A 80 3.32 10.80 21.02
N LYS A 81 4.58 11.04 20.71
CA LYS A 81 5.67 11.04 21.71
C LYS A 81 5.89 12.45 22.24
N LYS A 82 5.53 12.69 23.51
CA LYS A 82 5.77 13.97 24.18
C LYS A 82 7.28 14.26 24.23
N LYS A 83 7.67 15.35 23.58
CA LYS A 83 9.02 15.89 23.54
C LYS A 83 8.92 17.42 23.62
N PRO A 84 10.00 18.15 23.92
CA PRO A 84 9.98 19.61 23.84
C PRO A 84 9.37 20.06 22.51
N CYS A 85 8.32 20.88 22.59
CA CYS A 85 7.64 21.33 21.39
C CYS A 85 8.49 22.39 20.70
N SER A 86 8.81 22.17 19.42
CA SER A 86 9.63 23.10 18.65
C SER A 86 8.92 24.44 18.42
N ARG A 87 7.58 24.42 18.45
CA ARG A 87 6.72 25.61 18.50
C ARG A 87 6.14 25.70 19.91
N ASN A 88 5.73 26.88 20.38
CA ASN A 88 4.98 26.91 21.64
C ASN A 88 3.70 26.06 21.50
N PRO A 89 3.40 25.15 22.44
CA PRO A 89 2.16 24.39 22.40
C PRO A 89 0.95 25.32 22.38
N THR A 90 -0.05 25.01 21.56
CA THR A 90 -1.30 25.76 21.52
C THR A 90 -2.30 25.13 22.48
N ALA A 91 -2.86 25.92 23.40
CA ALA A 91 -3.97 25.49 24.23
C ALA A 91 -5.26 25.46 23.40
N VAL A 92 -5.96 24.33 23.46
CA VAL A 92 -7.16 24.01 22.70
C VAL A 92 -8.24 23.62 23.69
N ASN A 93 -9.08 24.57 24.07
CA ASN A 93 -10.13 24.37 25.07
C ASN A 93 -11.50 24.15 24.40
N SER A 94 -12.34 23.36 25.04
CA SER A 94 -13.77 23.31 24.75
C SER A 94 -14.41 24.67 25.03
N TRP A 95 -15.61 24.88 24.51
CA TRP A 95 -16.34 26.12 24.72
C TRP A 95 -17.85 25.87 24.78
N TRP A 96 -18.54 26.80 25.42
CA TRP A 96 -20.01 26.79 25.43
C TRP A 96 -20.54 27.59 24.25
N ARG A 97 -21.54 27.01 23.57
CA ARG A 97 -22.37 27.72 22.60
C ARG A 97 -23.82 27.60 23.03
N PHE A 98 -24.32 28.66 23.67
CA PHE A 98 -25.63 28.66 24.31
C PHE A 98 -25.75 27.46 25.28
N LEU A 99 -26.69 26.54 25.07
CA LEU A 99 -26.89 25.35 25.92
C LEU A 99 -26.03 24.14 25.53
N TYR A 100 -25.17 24.24 24.50
CA TYR A 100 -24.35 23.13 24.03
C TYR A 100 -22.89 23.32 24.45
N HIS A 101 -22.30 22.29 25.05
CA HIS A 101 -20.86 22.23 25.32
C HIS A 101 -20.15 21.62 24.10
N CYS A 102 -19.37 22.44 23.40
CA CYS A 102 -18.66 22.04 22.20
C CYS A 102 -17.23 21.60 22.52
N SER A 103 -16.85 20.42 22.04
CA SER A 103 -15.48 19.90 22.12
C SER A 103 -14.94 19.55 20.74
N TYR A 104 -13.61 19.38 20.64
CA TYR A 104 -12.97 18.96 19.41
C TYR A 104 -13.01 17.44 19.24
N CYS A 105 -13.16 16.98 18.00
CA CYS A 105 -13.07 15.56 17.66
C CYS A 105 -11.73 15.22 17.03
N PHE A 106 -11.21 14.06 17.41
CA PHE A 106 -10.09 13.43 16.74
C PHE A 106 -10.62 12.55 15.61
N CYS A 107 -10.21 12.81 14.37
CA CYS A 107 -10.67 12.05 13.21
C CYS A 107 -9.52 11.65 12.28
N ILE A 108 -9.67 10.49 11.64
CA ILE A 108 -8.87 10.11 10.49
C ILE A 108 -9.39 10.89 9.27
N CYS A 109 -8.47 11.39 8.46
CA CYS A 109 -8.78 12.20 7.29
C CYS A 109 -8.29 11.46 6.07
N ASP A 110 -9.21 11.05 5.20
CA ASP A 110 -8.89 10.49 3.90
C ASP A 110 -8.93 11.59 2.83
N GLU A 111 -7.82 12.30 2.68
CA GLU A 111 -7.70 13.43 1.77
C GLU A 111 -6.80 13.10 0.57
N GLN A 112 -7.35 13.34 -0.62
CA GLN A 112 -6.59 13.33 -1.87
C GLN A 112 -5.85 14.66 -2.03
N GLY A 113 -4.65 14.62 -2.61
CA GLY A 113 -3.89 15.82 -2.90
C GLY A 113 -2.43 15.53 -3.16
N PRO A 114 -1.58 16.56 -3.35
CA PRO A 114 -0.16 16.41 -3.68
C PRO A 114 0.66 15.63 -2.64
N LYS A 115 0.20 15.58 -1.39
CA LYS A 115 0.87 14.87 -0.28
C LYS A 115 0.40 13.43 -0.09
N SER A 116 -0.42 12.91 -1.00
CA SER A 116 -0.99 11.57 -0.88
C SER A 116 -0.68 10.72 -2.11
N ASP A 117 0.35 9.87 -1.99
CA ASP A 117 0.74 8.92 -3.04
C ASP A 117 0.03 7.60 -2.78
N ARG A 118 -1.11 7.42 -3.45
CA ARG A 118 -2.11 6.37 -3.18
C ARG A 118 -2.53 5.59 -4.42
N TYR A 119 -1.72 5.65 -5.47
CA TYR A 119 -2.04 5.10 -6.78
C TYR A 119 -1.21 3.86 -7.06
N PHE A 120 -1.83 2.82 -7.59
CA PHE A 120 -1.16 1.59 -8.03
C PHE A 120 -1.45 1.36 -9.50
N SER A 121 -0.42 1.09 -10.29
CA SER A 121 -0.56 0.75 -11.70
C SER A 121 -1.22 -0.61 -11.86
N LEU A 122 -2.16 -0.70 -12.78
CA LEU A 122 -2.79 -1.95 -13.22
C LEU A 122 -2.22 -2.45 -14.56
N HIS A 123 -1.33 -1.67 -15.18
CA HIS A 123 -0.59 -2.11 -16.36
C HIS A 123 0.30 -3.31 -16.05
N SER A 124 0.36 -4.23 -17.02
CA SER A 124 1.20 -5.41 -16.95
C SER A 124 2.67 -5.10 -17.22
N ALA A 125 3.55 -5.73 -16.45
CA ALA A 125 4.97 -5.79 -16.72
C ALA A 125 5.29 -7.15 -17.38
N ILE A 126 5.64 -7.15 -18.67
CA ILE A 126 5.87 -8.36 -19.48
C ILE A 126 7.31 -8.36 -20.00
N ALA A 127 7.97 -9.51 -19.98
CA ALA A 127 9.32 -9.68 -20.51
C ALA A 127 9.33 -9.37 -22.01
N ARG A 128 10.38 -8.71 -22.49
CA ARG A 128 10.40 -8.16 -23.87
C ARG A 128 10.24 -9.20 -24.96
N GLY A 129 10.56 -10.48 -24.72
CA GLY A 129 10.40 -11.55 -25.70
C GLY A 129 9.00 -12.14 -25.83
N VAL A 130 8.09 -11.70 -24.97
CA VAL A 130 6.70 -12.20 -24.83
C VAL A 130 5.69 -11.12 -25.22
N ASP A 131 6.17 -9.89 -25.40
CA ASP A 131 5.37 -8.77 -25.89
C ASP A 131 5.06 -8.92 -27.39
N LYS A 132 3.87 -8.50 -27.80
CA LYS A 132 3.40 -8.56 -29.20
C LYS A 132 4.29 -7.76 -30.14
N ASP A 133 4.96 -6.73 -29.61
CA ASP A 133 5.81 -5.83 -30.39
C ASP A 133 7.23 -6.40 -30.61
N HIS A 134 7.65 -7.40 -29.84
CA HIS A 134 9.01 -7.98 -29.89
C HIS A 134 9.02 -9.52 -29.74
N PRO A 135 8.33 -10.27 -30.62
CA PRO A 135 8.32 -11.72 -30.52
C PRO A 135 9.73 -12.31 -30.66
N ASN A 136 10.05 -13.33 -29.86
CA ASN A 136 11.16 -14.27 -30.04
C ASN A 136 12.53 -13.92 -29.41
N SER A 137 12.62 -13.07 -28.39
CA SER A 137 13.91 -12.85 -27.72
C SER A 137 14.24 -13.90 -26.63
N ASN A 138 13.40 -14.93 -26.42
CA ASN A 138 13.53 -15.92 -25.33
C ASN A 138 13.82 -15.29 -23.96
N ARG A 139 13.25 -14.11 -23.69
CA ARG A 139 13.46 -13.40 -22.43
C ARG A 139 12.42 -13.81 -21.41
N VAL A 140 12.87 -14.10 -20.21
CA VAL A 140 12.05 -14.53 -19.08
C VAL A 140 12.24 -13.59 -17.90
N VAL A 141 11.30 -13.59 -16.96
CA VAL A 141 11.42 -12.81 -15.73
C VAL A 141 12.46 -13.44 -14.81
N THR A 142 13.34 -12.62 -14.26
CA THR A 142 14.46 -13.03 -13.40
C THR A 142 14.50 -12.27 -12.08
N GLY A 143 13.74 -11.18 -11.97
CA GLY A 143 13.61 -10.40 -10.74
C GLY A 143 12.37 -9.52 -10.72
N LEU A 144 11.96 -9.12 -9.53
CA LEU A 144 10.76 -8.29 -9.28
C LEU A 144 11.07 -7.18 -8.28
N ARG A 145 10.42 -6.02 -8.43
CA ARG A 145 10.42 -4.96 -7.41
C ARG A 145 9.19 -4.06 -7.50
N PHE A 146 8.87 -3.36 -6.42
CA PHE A 146 8.02 -2.18 -6.48
C PHE A 146 8.85 -0.93 -6.73
N VAL A 147 8.36 -0.04 -7.59
CA VAL A 147 8.93 1.29 -7.76
C VAL A 147 7.83 2.33 -7.83
N LYS A 148 8.14 3.54 -7.36
CA LYS A 148 7.22 4.68 -7.43
C LYS A 148 7.66 5.65 -8.50
N VAL A 149 6.85 5.83 -9.54
CA VAL A 149 7.09 6.78 -10.64
C VAL A 149 5.83 7.63 -10.79
N ASN A 150 5.97 8.95 -10.94
CA ASN A 150 4.83 9.86 -11.06
C ASN A 150 3.75 9.69 -9.98
N ARG A 151 4.16 9.32 -8.75
CA ARG A 151 3.29 9.08 -7.59
C ARG A 151 2.43 7.81 -7.69
N ILE A 152 2.68 6.98 -8.69
CA ILE A 152 2.06 5.68 -8.90
C ILE A 152 3.07 4.59 -8.53
N ILE A 153 2.63 3.58 -7.79
CA ILE A 153 3.40 2.39 -7.46
C ILE A 153 3.20 1.38 -8.59
N HIS A 154 4.31 0.93 -9.18
CA HIS A 154 4.33 -0.06 -10.25
C HIS A 154 5.03 -1.33 -9.77
N LEU A 155 4.54 -2.48 -10.24
CA LEU A 155 5.37 -3.68 -10.32
C LEU A 155 6.31 -3.52 -11.52
N GLN A 156 7.60 -3.75 -11.28
CA GLN A 156 8.62 -3.78 -12.32
C GLN A 156 9.32 -5.13 -12.30
N ILE A 157 9.66 -5.63 -13.48
CA ILE A 157 10.39 -6.88 -13.66
C ILE A 157 11.79 -6.63 -14.23
N GLN A 158 12.72 -7.49 -13.86
CA GLN A 158 13.97 -7.70 -14.57
C GLN A 158 13.80 -8.88 -15.51
N ASP A 159 14.26 -8.75 -16.74
CA ASP A 159 14.25 -9.83 -17.72
C ASP A 159 15.64 -10.14 -18.26
N GLY A 160 15.83 -11.38 -18.71
CA GLY A 160 17.08 -11.86 -19.29
C GLY A 160 16.82 -13.01 -20.26
N VAL A 161 17.74 -13.21 -21.21
CA VAL A 161 17.64 -14.28 -22.21
C VAL A 161 17.88 -15.63 -21.54
N ALA A 162 16.91 -16.53 -21.66
CA ALA A 162 17.05 -17.92 -21.26
C ALA A 162 17.93 -18.68 -22.26
N LEU A 163 18.77 -19.56 -21.74
CA LEU A 163 19.70 -20.40 -22.49
C LEU A 163 19.27 -21.88 -22.38
N PRO A 164 19.77 -22.75 -23.27
CA PRO A 164 19.66 -24.20 -23.11
C PRO A 164 20.06 -24.65 -21.71
N GLY A 165 19.31 -25.58 -21.14
CA GLY A 165 19.48 -26.06 -19.75
C GLY A 165 18.89 -25.12 -18.69
N GLY A 166 18.22 -24.04 -19.07
CA GLY A 166 17.56 -23.11 -18.17
C GLY A 166 18.49 -22.12 -17.44
N ALA A 167 19.73 -21.98 -17.91
CA ALA A 167 20.61 -20.90 -17.47
C ALA A 167 20.11 -19.55 -18.00
N ILE A 168 20.48 -18.45 -17.32
CA ILE A 168 20.18 -17.10 -17.77
C ILE A 168 21.46 -16.44 -18.26
N ASN A 169 21.41 -15.79 -19.42
CA ASN A 169 22.52 -14.98 -19.90
C ASN A 169 22.64 -13.67 -19.09
N VAL A 170 23.58 -13.65 -18.14
CA VAL A 170 23.84 -12.53 -17.23
C VAL A 170 24.08 -11.20 -17.96
N SER A 171 24.73 -11.23 -19.13
CA SER A 171 25.01 -10.01 -19.92
C SER A 171 23.78 -9.33 -20.50
N THR A 172 22.63 -10.02 -20.50
CA THR A 172 21.37 -9.51 -21.05
C THR A 172 20.41 -9.01 -19.97
N LEU A 173 20.73 -9.20 -18.69
CA LEU A 173 19.87 -8.80 -17.58
C LEU A 173 19.60 -7.30 -17.59
N GLU A 174 18.33 -6.94 -17.57
CA GLU A 174 17.92 -5.53 -17.55
C GLU A 174 16.52 -5.38 -16.94
N TRP A 175 16.32 -4.30 -16.20
CA TRP A 175 15.00 -3.92 -15.70
C TRP A 175 14.16 -3.37 -16.84
N VAL A 176 13.01 -3.99 -17.12
CA VAL A 176 12.09 -3.52 -18.16
C VAL A 176 11.63 -2.10 -17.81
N PRO A 177 11.85 -1.10 -18.69
CA PRO A 177 11.48 0.28 -18.40
C PRO A 177 9.99 0.43 -18.17
N ILE A 178 9.62 1.24 -17.17
CA ILE A 178 8.22 1.61 -16.95
C ILE A 178 7.87 2.72 -17.93
N GLN A 179 6.72 2.59 -18.59
CA GLN A 179 6.11 3.68 -19.33
C GLN A 179 5.40 4.61 -18.33
N PRO A 180 5.96 5.79 -18.04
CA PRO A 180 5.43 6.64 -16.99
C PRO A 180 4.15 7.32 -17.46
N PHE A 181 3.12 7.33 -16.61
CA PHE A 181 1.89 8.08 -16.82
C PHE A 181 1.48 8.78 -15.52
N LYS A 182 0.53 9.71 -15.60
CA LYS A 182 -0.08 10.38 -14.45
C LYS A 182 -1.58 10.08 -14.42
N PRO A 183 -2.21 10.04 -13.23
CA PRO A 183 -3.66 9.86 -13.11
C PRO A 183 -4.49 10.93 -13.84
N SER A 184 -3.89 12.08 -14.16
CA SER A 184 -4.53 13.21 -14.85
C SER A 184 -4.32 13.21 -16.37
N ASP A 185 -3.53 12.29 -16.91
CA ASP A 185 -3.21 12.28 -18.34
C ASP A 185 -4.43 11.86 -19.18
N PRO A 186 -4.63 12.42 -20.39
CA PRO A 186 -5.74 12.04 -21.25
C PRO A 186 -5.75 10.55 -21.57
N GLY A 187 -6.92 9.92 -21.47
CA GLY A 187 -7.10 8.49 -21.77
C GLY A 187 -6.72 7.52 -20.65
N ILE A 188 -6.14 8.01 -19.54
CA ILE A 188 -5.87 7.20 -18.35
C ILE A 188 -7.13 7.13 -17.48
N ILE A 189 -7.60 5.91 -17.20
CA ILE A 189 -8.87 5.62 -16.55
C ILE A 189 -8.64 4.90 -15.22
N ARG A 190 -9.27 5.39 -14.14
CA ARG A 190 -9.28 4.71 -12.83
C ARG A 190 -9.97 3.35 -12.96
N GLY A 191 -9.37 2.32 -12.36
CA GLY A 191 -9.86 0.94 -12.37
C GLY A 191 -9.47 0.17 -13.63
N VAL A 192 -8.90 0.84 -14.63
CA VAL A 192 -8.36 0.21 -15.85
C VAL A 192 -6.84 0.35 -15.89
N ASP A 193 -6.33 1.58 -15.79
CA ASP A 193 -4.89 1.86 -15.86
C ASP A 193 -4.26 1.94 -14.46
N PHE A 194 -5.01 2.42 -13.48
CA PHE A 194 -4.56 2.53 -12.10
C PHE A 194 -5.70 2.35 -11.08
N HIS A 195 -5.36 1.77 -9.94
CA HIS A 195 -6.18 1.82 -8.73
C HIS A 195 -5.82 3.07 -7.93
N MET A 196 -6.83 3.73 -7.34
CA MET A 196 -6.60 4.77 -6.32
C MET A 196 -7.17 4.28 -5.00
N MET A 197 -6.31 4.11 -4.01
CA MET A 197 -6.76 3.73 -2.67
C MET A 197 -7.65 4.81 -2.05
N THR A 198 -8.79 4.36 -1.55
CA THR A 198 -9.70 5.13 -0.69
C THR A 198 -9.74 4.47 0.68
N TRP A 199 -10.41 5.08 1.66
CA TRP A 199 -10.69 4.36 2.89
C TRP A 199 -11.36 3.01 2.59
N GLU A 200 -12.40 2.95 1.79
CA GLU A 200 -13.11 1.68 1.55
C GLU A 200 -12.32 0.67 0.70
N GLU A 201 -11.41 1.13 -0.17
CA GLU A 201 -10.70 0.30 -1.17
C GLU A 201 -9.18 0.36 -0.99
N ARG A 202 -8.70 -0.16 0.14
CA ARG A 202 -7.29 -0.11 0.57
C ARG A 202 -6.67 -1.47 0.88
N SER A 203 -7.24 -2.53 0.33
CA SER A 203 -6.76 -3.90 0.56
C SER A 203 -5.78 -4.34 -0.54
N ILE A 204 -4.79 -5.14 -0.17
CA ILE A 204 -3.98 -5.93 -1.10
C ILE A 204 -3.98 -7.39 -0.66
N ASP A 205 -4.19 -8.30 -1.60
CA ASP A 205 -4.16 -9.73 -1.41
C ASP A 205 -2.70 -10.23 -1.31
N LEU A 206 -2.48 -11.16 -0.39
CA LEU A 206 -1.17 -11.70 -0.06
C LEU A 206 -1.10 -13.16 -0.50
N ASP A 207 -0.72 -13.37 -1.75
CA ASP A 207 -0.59 -14.70 -2.33
C ASP A 207 0.79 -14.92 -2.96
N THR A 208 1.17 -16.18 -3.02
CA THR A 208 2.25 -16.66 -3.89
C THR A 208 1.64 -17.56 -4.95
N LEU A 209 1.87 -17.24 -6.21
CA LEU A 209 1.35 -17.94 -7.38
C LEU A 209 2.51 -18.64 -8.10
N SER A 210 2.22 -19.81 -8.68
CA SER A 210 3.17 -20.56 -9.51
C SER A 210 2.45 -21.06 -10.76
N GLY A 211 3.16 -21.04 -11.89
CA GLY A 211 2.72 -21.67 -13.11
C GLY A 211 2.68 -23.20 -13.02
N PRO A 212 1.99 -23.87 -13.95
CA PRO A 212 2.05 -25.32 -14.07
C PRO A 212 3.47 -25.79 -14.44
N GLU A 213 3.71 -27.08 -14.27
CA GLU A 213 4.96 -27.72 -14.68
C GLU A 213 5.23 -27.50 -16.17
N GLY A 214 6.50 -27.28 -16.52
CA GLY A 214 6.90 -26.97 -17.89
C GLY A 214 6.71 -25.50 -18.30
N ASN A 215 6.22 -24.63 -17.41
CA ASN A 215 6.12 -23.20 -17.67
C ASN A 215 7.12 -22.36 -16.86
N VAL A 216 7.34 -21.13 -17.32
CA VAL A 216 8.14 -20.11 -16.64
C VAL A 216 7.38 -18.79 -16.56
N LEU A 217 7.79 -17.95 -15.61
CA LEU A 217 7.27 -16.62 -15.39
C LEU A 217 7.78 -15.66 -16.49
N THR A 218 6.84 -15.05 -17.19
CA THR A 218 7.12 -14.10 -18.29
C THR A 218 6.50 -12.73 -18.08
N GLY A 219 5.68 -12.56 -17.05
CA GLY A 219 5.13 -11.25 -16.70
C GLY A 219 4.36 -11.26 -15.39
N VAL A 220 4.03 -10.08 -14.90
CA VAL A 220 3.18 -9.86 -13.71
C VAL A 220 2.31 -8.64 -13.90
N ARG A 221 1.17 -8.61 -13.20
CA ARG A 221 0.35 -7.40 -13.08
C ARG A 221 -0.41 -7.38 -11.78
N LEU A 222 -0.84 -6.19 -11.37
CA LEU A 222 -1.90 -6.04 -10.39
C LEU A 222 -3.22 -5.86 -11.14
N ARG A 223 -4.28 -6.48 -10.66
CA ARG A 223 -5.66 -6.21 -11.08
C ARG A 223 -6.52 -5.90 -9.86
N LEU A 224 -7.76 -5.49 -10.12
CA LEU A 224 -8.77 -5.38 -9.08
C LEU A 224 -9.59 -6.66 -9.00
N LEU A 225 -9.73 -7.19 -7.79
CA LEU A 225 -10.69 -8.24 -7.43
C LEU A 225 -11.63 -7.65 -6.37
N GLY A 226 -12.74 -7.06 -6.83
CA GLY A 226 -13.54 -6.19 -5.98
C GLY A 226 -12.71 -4.99 -5.47
N PRO A 227 -12.69 -4.71 -4.15
CA PRO A 227 -11.92 -3.59 -3.59
C PRO A 227 -10.45 -3.93 -3.30
N HIS A 228 -9.96 -5.11 -3.72
CA HIS A 228 -8.61 -5.59 -3.42
C HIS A 228 -7.70 -5.48 -4.65
N LEU A 229 -6.46 -5.03 -4.42
CA LEU A 229 -5.37 -5.29 -5.35
C LEU A 229 -4.98 -6.77 -5.29
N ASN A 230 -5.01 -7.45 -6.43
CA ASN A 230 -4.73 -8.87 -6.57
C ASN A 230 -3.60 -9.07 -7.59
N LEU A 231 -2.60 -9.89 -7.24
CA LEU A 231 -1.50 -10.22 -8.14
C LEU A 231 -1.96 -11.24 -9.18
N GLU A 232 -1.56 -11.06 -10.44
CA GLU A 232 -1.55 -12.10 -11.45
C GLU A 232 -0.15 -12.27 -12.04
N ILE A 233 0.16 -13.50 -12.41
CA ILE A 233 1.39 -13.87 -13.10
C ILE A 233 1.07 -14.34 -14.52
N LEU A 234 1.91 -13.98 -15.49
CA LEU A 234 1.87 -14.54 -16.83
C LEU A 234 2.81 -15.74 -16.88
N SER A 235 2.23 -16.89 -17.16
CA SER A 235 2.92 -18.18 -17.22
C SER A 235 2.98 -18.63 -18.68
N THR A 236 4.17 -18.92 -19.17
CA THR A 236 4.40 -19.32 -20.58
C THR A 236 5.11 -20.67 -20.63
N PRO A 237 4.69 -21.61 -21.50
CA PRO A 237 5.40 -22.87 -21.71
C PRO A 237 6.86 -22.65 -22.07
N PHE A 238 7.75 -23.51 -21.59
CA PHE A 238 9.18 -23.38 -21.77
C PHE A 238 9.84 -24.74 -21.97
N ASN A 239 10.64 -24.87 -23.02
CA ASN A 239 11.44 -26.05 -23.26
C ASN A 239 12.82 -25.84 -22.65
N ILE A 240 13.08 -26.53 -21.54
CA ILE A 240 14.35 -26.39 -20.81
C ILE A 240 15.56 -26.85 -21.63
N THR A 241 15.41 -27.89 -22.45
CA THR A 241 16.50 -28.44 -23.26
C THR A 241 16.94 -27.44 -24.32
N SER A 242 16.00 -26.81 -25.02
CA SER A 242 16.32 -25.80 -26.05
C SER A 242 16.52 -24.39 -25.48
N GLY A 243 16.04 -24.12 -24.27
CA GLY A 243 16.03 -22.78 -23.68
C GLY A 243 15.01 -21.83 -24.32
N GLN A 244 14.01 -22.38 -25.01
CA GLN A 244 13.05 -21.59 -25.79
C GLN A 244 11.69 -21.53 -25.14
N LEU A 245 11.06 -20.36 -25.23
CA LEU A 245 9.65 -20.21 -24.92
C LEU A 245 8.81 -20.97 -25.97
N GLY A 246 7.75 -21.62 -25.51
CA GLY A 246 6.75 -22.22 -26.36
C GLY A 246 5.86 -21.16 -27.02
N SER A 247 4.78 -21.62 -27.64
CA SER A 247 3.80 -20.73 -28.28
C SER A 247 3.26 -19.69 -27.29
N LEU A 248 3.40 -18.41 -27.62
CA LEU A 248 2.90 -17.32 -26.78
C LEU A 248 1.37 -17.35 -26.62
N ASN A 249 0.66 -17.93 -27.60
CA ASN A 249 -0.80 -18.16 -27.53
C ASN A 249 -1.20 -19.17 -26.45
N SER A 250 -0.24 -19.94 -25.94
CA SER A 250 -0.41 -20.87 -24.82
C SER A 250 -0.03 -20.25 -23.47
N SER A 251 0.30 -18.94 -23.43
CA SER A 251 0.54 -18.24 -22.17
C SER A 251 -0.76 -17.92 -21.46
N GLU A 252 -0.77 -18.05 -20.14
CA GLU A 252 -1.95 -17.85 -19.31
C GLU A 252 -1.67 -16.88 -18.16
N TRP A 253 -2.62 -15.98 -17.90
CA TRP A 253 -2.63 -15.19 -16.67
C TRP A 253 -3.22 -16.04 -15.54
N ILE A 254 -2.41 -16.31 -14.53
CA ILE A 254 -2.79 -17.08 -13.34
C ILE A 254 -2.96 -16.12 -12.18
N GLY A 255 -4.10 -16.21 -11.49
CA GLY A 255 -4.46 -15.42 -10.32
C GLY A 255 -5.11 -16.26 -9.23
N ASN A 256 -5.38 -15.66 -8.07
CA ASN A 256 -6.21 -16.26 -7.03
C ASN A 256 -7.50 -15.44 -6.85
N ASP A 257 -8.60 -15.97 -7.40
CA ASP A 257 -9.95 -15.36 -7.37
C ASP A 257 -10.71 -15.56 -6.05
N ASN A 258 -10.08 -16.17 -5.03
CA ASN A 258 -10.71 -16.26 -3.72
C ASN A 258 -11.01 -14.85 -3.17
N THR A 259 -12.06 -14.69 -2.36
CA THR A 259 -12.46 -13.39 -1.79
C THR A 259 -12.84 -13.54 -0.32
N PRO A 260 -12.92 -12.43 0.44
CA PRO A 260 -13.46 -12.47 1.81
C PRO A 260 -14.92 -12.95 1.89
N ALA A 261 -15.66 -12.90 0.77
CA ALA A 261 -17.05 -13.34 0.67
C ALA A 261 -17.21 -14.78 0.14
N ALA A 262 -16.10 -15.50 -0.11
CA ALA A 262 -16.16 -16.85 -0.64
C ALA A 262 -16.78 -17.83 0.37
N VAL A 263 -17.58 -18.78 -0.14
CA VAL A 263 -18.28 -19.77 0.70
C VAL A 263 -17.31 -20.74 1.36
N GLN A 264 -16.27 -21.15 0.63
CA GLN A 264 -15.26 -22.09 1.12
C GLN A 264 -13.95 -21.36 1.34
N LYS A 265 -13.42 -21.44 2.57
CA LYS A 265 -12.13 -20.85 2.97
C LYS A 265 -11.99 -19.37 2.51
N PRO A 266 -12.88 -18.48 2.97
CA PRO A 266 -12.79 -17.06 2.63
C PRO A 266 -11.45 -16.47 3.04
N ARG A 267 -11.01 -15.47 2.28
CA ARG A 267 -9.78 -14.75 2.62
C ARG A 267 -9.88 -14.12 4.01
N THR A 268 -8.79 -14.17 4.77
CA THR A 268 -8.71 -13.58 6.12
C THR A 268 -7.80 -12.36 6.18
N GLU A 269 -8.13 -11.41 7.04
CA GLU A 269 -7.33 -10.18 7.20
C GLU A 269 -6.12 -10.42 8.11
N VAL A 270 -4.94 -9.97 7.67
CA VAL A 270 -3.78 -9.76 8.55
C VAL A 270 -3.99 -8.45 9.30
N VAL A 271 -4.50 -8.55 10.53
CA VAL A 271 -4.85 -7.37 11.34
C VAL A 271 -3.60 -6.76 11.97
N LEU A 272 -3.34 -5.49 11.66
CA LEU A 272 -2.31 -4.70 12.31
C LEU A 272 -2.78 -4.17 13.67
N ILE A 273 -2.28 -4.77 14.76
CA ILE A 273 -2.61 -4.36 16.14
C ILE A 273 -1.62 -3.30 16.60
N LYS A 274 -2.11 -2.10 16.92
CA LYS A 274 -1.31 -0.95 17.38
C LYS A 274 -0.02 -0.75 16.55
N PRO A 275 -0.12 -0.57 15.22
CA PRO A 275 1.05 -0.58 14.35
C PRO A 275 1.90 0.69 14.53
N GLU A 276 3.13 0.54 15.02
CA GLU A 276 4.12 1.62 14.97
C GLU A 276 4.68 1.79 13.55
N VAL A 277 5.29 2.96 13.28
CA VAL A 277 6.01 3.22 12.02
C VAL A 277 7.07 2.13 11.78
N PRO A 278 7.08 1.43 10.62
CA PRO A 278 7.93 0.26 10.40
C PRO A 278 9.43 0.49 10.67
N THR A 279 9.94 1.68 10.33
CA THR A 279 11.35 2.06 10.52
C THR A 279 11.73 2.36 11.98
N LYS A 280 10.75 2.47 12.89
CA LYS A 280 10.98 2.65 14.33
C LYS A 280 10.87 1.35 15.11
N CYS A 281 10.53 0.24 14.45
CA CYS A 281 10.39 -1.05 15.09
C CYS A 281 11.77 -1.68 15.33
N HIS A 282 12.04 -2.09 16.57
CA HIS A 282 13.32 -2.71 16.94
C HIS A 282 13.35 -4.23 16.75
N ARG A 283 12.18 -4.86 16.64
CA ARG A 283 12.06 -6.31 16.46
C ARG A 283 12.32 -6.68 15.01
N LYS A 284 12.97 -7.82 14.80
CA LYS A 284 13.17 -8.38 13.46
C LYS A 284 11.81 -8.61 12.80
N SER A 285 11.67 -8.11 11.57
CA SER A 285 10.51 -8.38 10.72
C SER A 285 10.59 -9.81 10.18
N THR A 286 9.51 -10.56 10.31
CA THR A 286 9.36 -11.93 9.78
C THR A 286 8.12 -12.01 8.93
N ILE A 287 8.13 -12.88 7.91
CA ILE A 287 6.93 -13.16 7.11
C ILE A 287 5.86 -13.72 8.04
N ASP A 288 4.70 -13.06 8.07
CA ASP A 288 3.56 -13.41 8.93
C ASP A 288 2.25 -13.60 8.14
N SER A 289 2.27 -13.31 6.83
CA SER A 289 1.16 -13.61 5.92
C SER A 289 1.24 -15.00 5.31
N ASN A 290 0.08 -15.58 5.05
CA ASN A 290 -0.12 -16.87 4.40
C ASN A 290 -1.01 -16.70 3.15
N LYS A 291 -1.15 -17.78 2.37
CA LYS A 291 -2.08 -17.85 1.24
C LYS A 291 -3.52 -17.54 1.70
N ASP A 292 -4.32 -16.94 0.82
CA ASP A 292 -5.70 -16.56 1.11
C ASP A 292 -5.81 -15.58 2.28
N GLN A 293 -4.80 -14.71 2.42
CA GLN A 293 -4.86 -13.56 3.32
C GLN A 293 -4.80 -12.26 2.54
N PHE A 294 -5.21 -11.18 3.18
CA PHE A 294 -5.10 -9.83 2.66
C PHE A 294 -4.75 -8.88 3.80
N ILE A 295 -4.21 -7.71 3.46
CA ILE A 295 -3.93 -6.66 4.44
C ILE A 295 -4.51 -5.34 3.94
N LYS A 296 -5.00 -4.54 4.89
CA LYS A 296 -5.46 -3.17 4.62
C LYS A 296 -4.35 -2.18 4.93
N PHE A 297 -4.09 -1.27 4.00
CA PHE A 297 -3.35 -0.06 4.33
C PHE A 297 -4.18 0.76 5.32
N THR A 298 -3.55 1.24 6.38
CA THR A 298 -4.20 1.98 7.47
C THR A 298 -3.24 2.99 8.06
N HIS A 299 -3.65 3.69 9.10
CA HIS A 299 -2.78 4.59 9.84
C HIS A 299 -1.98 3.85 10.92
N SER A 300 -0.84 4.41 11.30
CA SER A 300 -0.09 4.05 12.50
C SER A 300 -0.93 4.21 13.77
N ASP A 301 -0.45 3.65 14.88
CA ASP A 301 -1.16 3.73 16.15
C ASP A 301 -1.44 5.18 16.58
N ILE A 302 -2.63 5.38 17.16
CA ILE A 302 -3.10 6.70 17.59
C ILE A 302 -2.34 7.17 18.82
N ASP A 303 -2.09 6.27 19.77
CA ASP A 303 -1.42 6.66 21.00
C ASP A 303 0.07 6.91 20.75
N SER A 304 0.74 6.10 19.90
CA SER A 304 2.17 6.23 19.69
C SER A 304 2.60 7.24 18.61
N ASP A 305 1.79 7.45 17.56
CA ASP A 305 2.15 8.30 16.40
C ASP A 305 1.05 9.30 16.01
N ALA A 306 -0.05 9.33 16.77
CA ALA A 306 -1.23 10.12 16.43
C ALA A 306 -1.79 9.77 15.04
N ALA A 307 -1.66 8.51 14.58
CA ALA A 307 -2.23 8.07 13.30
C ALA A 307 -1.86 8.93 12.08
N GLN A 308 -0.58 9.32 11.99
CA GLN A 308 -0.10 10.23 10.94
C GLN A 308 0.66 9.53 9.81
N THR A 309 1.00 8.25 9.99
CA THR A 309 1.78 7.49 9.02
C THR A 309 0.92 6.40 8.39
N THR A 310 0.96 6.23 7.08
CA THR A 310 0.31 5.09 6.42
C THR A 310 1.18 3.84 6.53
N VAL A 311 0.58 2.74 6.96
CA VAL A 311 1.21 1.42 7.15
C VAL A 311 0.32 0.32 6.55
N PRO A 312 0.86 -0.83 6.10
CA PRO A 312 2.28 -1.16 6.01
C PRO A 312 3.03 -0.28 5.00
N TYR A 313 4.36 -0.26 5.10
CA TYR A 313 5.20 0.31 4.04
C TYR A 313 5.31 -0.64 2.85
N ILE A 314 5.63 -0.11 1.69
CA ILE A 314 5.93 -0.91 0.51
C ILE A 314 7.44 -1.08 0.45
N ASP A 315 7.90 -2.34 0.43
CA ASP A 315 9.31 -2.66 0.29
C ASP A 315 9.72 -2.53 -1.17
N SER A 316 10.53 -1.51 -1.47
CA SER A 316 11.01 -1.23 -2.82
C SER A 316 12.33 -1.94 -3.16
N GLN A 317 12.83 -2.82 -2.29
CA GLN A 317 14.04 -3.59 -2.57
C GLN A 317 13.82 -4.54 -3.75
N SER A 318 14.85 -4.73 -4.58
CA SER A 318 14.81 -5.73 -5.64
C SER A 318 14.84 -7.13 -5.08
N VAL A 319 14.01 -8.00 -5.65
CA VAL A 319 14.03 -9.44 -5.43
C VAL A 319 14.56 -10.07 -6.70
N GLU A 320 15.88 -10.16 -6.76
CA GLU A 320 16.65 -10.77 -7.84
C GLU A 320 17.62 -11.79 -7.23
N LEU A 321 18.00 -12.79 -8.02
CA LEU A 321 18.85 -13.90 -7.57
C LEU A 321 20.25 -13.76 -8.16
N ASN A 322 21.25 -14.13 -7.37
CA ASN A 322 22.64 -14.20 -7.81
C ASN A 322 23.20 -15.59 -7.45
N PRO A 323 23.40 -16.51 -8.43
CA PRO A 323 23.19 -16.31 -9.87
C PRO A 323 21.71 -16.21 -10.27
N PRO A 324 21.39 -15.53 -11.39
CA PRO A 324 20.03 -15.46 -11.93
C PRO A 324 19.56 -16.85 -12.39
N THR A 325 18.27 -17.12 -12.26
CA THR A 325 17.67 -18.41 -12.62
C THR A 325 16.24 -18.25 -13.14
N LEU A 326 15.69 -19.32 -13.71
CA LEU A 326 14.29 -19.37 -14.11
C LEU A 326 13.37 -19.22 -12.90
N LEU A 327 12.34 -18.41 -13.08
CA LEU A 327 11.25 -18.27 -12.12
C LEU A 327 10.01 -18.96 -12.67
N ILE A 328 9.26 -19.65 -11.81
CA ILE A 328 7.96 -20.24 -12.16
C ILE A 328 6.79 -19.43 -11.62
N GLY A 329 7.06 -18.46 -10.76
CA GLY A 329 6.03 -17.80 -10.00
C GLY A 329 6.50 -16.54 -9.29
N ALA A 330 5.53 -15.80 -8.77
CA ALA A 330 5.74 -14.60 -8.00
C ALA A 330 4.66 -14.47 -6.93
N GLY A 331 4.92 -13.64 -5.93
CA GLY A 331 3.98 -13.37 -4.86
C GLY A 331 4.13 -11.99 -4.26
N VAL A 332 3.15 -11.64 -3.45
CA VAL A 332 3.19 -10.49 -2.54
C VAL A 332 2.95 -11.02 -1.14
N TYR A 333 3.75 -10.59 -0.19
CA TYR A 333 3.62 -11.00 1.21
C TYR A 333 3.74 -9.79 2.12
N HIS A 334 3.20 -9.94 3.34
CA HIS A 334 3.48 -9.03 4.43
C HIS A 334 4.55 -9.66 5.35
N LYS A 335 5.48 -8.83 5.81
CA LYS A 335 6.40 -9.16 6.90
C LYS A 335 6.34 -8.08 7.97
N GLY A 336 6.31 -8.51 9.22
CA GLY A 336 6.11 -7.62 10.35
C GLY A 336 6.54 -8.23 11.66
N SER A 337 6.14 -7.56 12.73
CA SER A 337 6.19 -8.07 14.10
C SER A 337 5.05 -7.43 14.88
N ILE A 338 4.66 -8.00 16.01
CA ILE A 338 3.61 -7.42 16.85
C ILE A 338 3.89 -5.94 17.18
N ASN A 339 2.84 -5.11 17.13
CA ASN A 339 2.88 -3.65 17.32
C ASN A 339 3.72 -2.89 16.28
N CYS A 340 3.98 -3.48 15.11
CA CYS A 340 4.67 -2.83 14.01
C CYS A 340 3.80 -2.82 12.76
N GLY A 341 3.85 -1.73 11.99
CA GLY A 341 3.13 -1.63 10.72
C GLY A 341 3.63 -2.56 9.62
N GLY A 342 4.89 -3.02 9.70
CA GLY A 342 5.46 -3.97 8.75
C GLY A 342 5.60 -3.46 7.30
N PHE A 343 5.87 -4.41 6.40
CA PHE A 343 6.17 -4.17 4.99
C PHE A 343 5.42 -5.14 4.09
N VAL A 344 4.86 -4.63 2.99
CA VAL A 344 4.38 -5.41 1.86
C VAL A 344 5.51 -5.49 0.83
N ALA A 345 5.92 -6.69 0.45
CA ALA A 345 7.07 -6.93 -0.41
C ALA A 345 6.77 -7.96 -1.49
N PRO A 346 7.43 -7.86 -2.67
CA PRO A 346 7.33 -8.90 -3.69
C PRO A 346 8.15 -10.13 -3.27
N LYS A 347 7.81 -11.28 -3.85
CA LYS A 347 8.50 -12.56 -3.71
C LYS A 347 8.58 -13.23 -5.07
N VAL A 348 9.61 -14.04 -5.28
CA VAL A 348 9.78 -14.89 -6.46
C VAL A 348 9.75 -16.36 -6.07
N VAL A 349 9.36 -17.23 -7.00
CA VAL A 349 9.40 -18.68 -6.86
C VAL A 349 10.33 -19.24 -7.95
N THR A 350 11.39 -19.92 -7.52
CA THR A 350 12.40 -20.49 -8.42
C THR A 350 11.91 -21.76 -9.08
N TYR A 351 12.39 -22.00 -10.30
CA TYR A 351 12.21 -23.27 -11.00
C TYR A 351 12.93 -24.41 -10.27
N ASP A 352 12.28 -25.56 -10.17
CA ASP A 352 12.89 -26.77 -9.61
C ASP A 352 13.56 -27.58 -10.73
N PHE A 353 14.90 -27.57 -10.73
CA PHE A 353 15.71 -28.28 -11.73
C PHE A 353 15.87 -29.77 -11.44
N SER A 354 15.48 -30.26 -10.26
CA SER A 354 15.70 -31.66 -9.85
C SER A 354 15.04 -32.66 -10.81
N GLN A 355 13.94 -32.27 -11.44
CA GLN A 355 13.21 -33.09 -12.42
C GLN A 355 13.98 -33.32 -13.73
N HIS A 356 15.02 -32.52 -14.00
CA HIS A 356 15.79 -32.57 -15.25
C HIS A 356 17.21 -33.11 -15.05
N LEU A 357 17.57 -33.46 -13.81
CA LEU A 357 18.82 -34.13 -13.51
C LEU A 357 18.62 -35.62 -13.76
N SER A 358 19.35 -36.17 -14.74
CA SER A 358 19.49 -37.63 -14.84
C SER A 358 20.37 -38.12 -13.67
N PRO A 359 20.03 -39.25 -13.01
CA PRO A 359 20.85 -39.83 -11.95
C PRO A 359 22.25 -40.25 -12.42
#